data_AF-A0A9D6E9I8-F1
#
_entry.id   AF-A0A9D6E9I8-F1
#
_cell.length_a   1.000
_cell.length_b   1.000
_cell.length_c   1.000
_cell.angle_alpha   90.00
_cell.angle_beta   90.00
_cell.angle_gamma   90.00
#
_symmetry.space_group_name_H-M   'P 1'
#
loop_
_entity.id
_entity.type
_entity.pdbx_description
1 polymer ?
#
loop_
_entity_poly.entity_id
_entity_poly.type
_entity_poly.pdbx_seq_one_letter_code
_entity_poly.pdbx_strand_id
1 'polypeptide(L)'
;MGTRKTSRRPANTPGPFEQARDELYSHILRCGVLEAAPEHQKEWFDDTMDYLAERYELLTDAELDQLRRLGERYCQPVIQRPAPVGAPR
;
A
#
# COMPACT_ATOMS: atom_id res chain seq x y z
N MET A 1 -31.10 -13.98 -36.23
CA MET A 1 -29.72 -14.14 -35.71
C MET A 1 -29.02 -12.80 -35.82
N GLY A 2 -28.52 -12.23 -34.71
CA GLY A 2 -27.88 -10.92 -34.72
C GLY A 2 -27.22 -10.62 -33.38
N THR A 3 -26.10 -11.28 -33.10
CA THR A 3 -25.30 -11.08 -31.90
C THR A 3 -24.53 -9.77 -31.98
N ARG A 4 -25.03 -8.70 -31.34
CA ARG A 4 -24.21 -7.51 -31.07
C ARG A 4 -23.42 -7.77 -29.80
N LYS A 5 -22.15 -8.13 -30.02
CA LYS A 5 -21.13 -8.35 -29.01
C LYS A 5 -21.00 -7.09 -28.15
N THR A 6 -21.52 -7.16 -26.93
CA THR A 6 -21.30 -6.17 -25.89
C THR A 6 -19.79 -6.01 -25.69
N SER A 7 -19.30 -4.78 -25.81
CA SER A 7 -17.90 -4.42 -25.61
C SER A 7 -17.41 -5.01 -24.29
N ARG A 8 -16.40 -5.89 -24.36
CA ARG A 8 -15.63 -6.27 -23.16
C ARG A 8 -15.10 -4.97 -22.56
N ARG A 9 -15.54 -4.66 -21.34
CA ARG A 9 -14.95 -3.61 -20.48
C ARG A 9 -13.42 -3.73 -20.58
N PRO A 10 -12.66 -2.62 -20.70
CA PRO A 10 -11.21 -2.73 -20.54
C PRO A 10 -10.96 -3.39 -19.19
N ALA A 11 -10.19 -4.46 -19.19
CA ALA A 11 -9.74 -5.07 -17.95
C ALA A 11 -9.07 -3.96 -17.15
N ASN A 12 -9.57 -3.72 -15.94
CA ASN A 12 -9.05 -2.73 -15.01
C ASN A 12 -7.71 -3.25 -14.47
N THR A 13 -6.71 -3.39 -15.35
CA THR A 13 -5.37 -3.81 -14.97
C THR A 13 -4.76 -2.63 -14.23
N PRO A 14 -4.49 -2.76 -12.91
CA PRO A 14 -3.92 -1.67 -12.15
C PRO A 14 -2.60 -1.21 -12.78
N GLY A 15 -2.37 0.10 -12.82
CA GLY A 15 -1.12 0.65 -13.30
C GLY A 15 0.09 0.16 -12.49
N PRO A 16 1.33 0.34 -12.98
CA PRO A 16 2.54 -0.10 -12.27
C PRO A 16 2.61 0.45 -10.84
N PHE A 17 2.23 1.72 -10.64
CA PHE A 17 2.12 2.34 -9.33
C PHE A 17 1.11 1.65 -8.40
N GLU A 18 -0.07 1.31 -8.91
CA GLU A 18 -1.10 0.65 -8.11
C GLU A 18 -0.70 -0.78 -7.72
N GLN A 19 0.01 -1.48 -8.61
CA GLN A 19 0.58 -2.79 -8.33
C GLN A 19 1.68 -2.71 -7.27
N ALA A 20 2.63 -1.77 -7.40
CA ALA A 20 3.69 -1.56 -6.42
C ALA A 20 3.14 -1.20 -5.03
N ARG A 21 2.08 -0.38 -4.98
CA ARG A 21 1.37 -0.04 -3.74
C ARG A 21 0.74 -1.26 -3.07
N ASP A 22 0.03 -2.08 -3.84
CA ASP A 22 -0.63 -3.28 -3.31
C ASP A 22 0.40 -4.31 -2.81
N GLU A 23 1.51 -4.45 -3.53
CA GLU A 23 2.64 -5.30 -3.14
C GLU A 23 3.29 -4.81 -1.84
N LEU A 24 3.55 -3.51 -1.72
CA LEU A 24 4.05 -2.88 -0.49
C LEU A 24 3.15 -3.18 0.72
N TYR A 25 1.83 -3.01 0.58
CA TYR A 25 0.90 -3.30 1.66
C TYR A 25 0.87 -4.78 2.02
N SER A 26 0.90 -5.65 1.01
CA SER A 26 1.01 -7.10 1.22
C SER A 26 2.30 -7.49 1.94
N HIS A 27 3.40 -6.77 1.71
CA HIS A 27 4.68 -6.97 2.38
C HIS A 27 4.62 -6.50 3.85
N ILE A 28 4.05 -5.33 4.11
CA ILE A 28 3.85 -4.81 5.47
C ILE A 28 3.05 -5.81 6.31
N LEU A 29 1.95 -6.34 5.76
CA LEU A 29 1.07 -7.28 6.45
C LEU A 29 1.70 -8.66 6.66
N ARG A 30 2.42 -9.20 5.67
CA ARG A 30 3.06 -10.52 5.78
C ARG A 30 4.27 -10.52 6.72
N CYS A 31 5.04 -9.44 6.73
CA CYS A 31 6.22 -9.33 7.58
C CYS A 31 5.91 -8.84 9.01
N GLY A 32 4.68 -8.39 9.28
CA GLY A 32 4.32 -7.88 10.61
C GLY A 32 5.04 -6.57 10.97
N VAL A 33 5.38 -5.74 9.98
CA VAL A 33 6.15 -4.49 10.19
C VAL A 33 5.50 -3.55 11.20
N LEU A 34 4.16 -3.61 11.30
CA LEU A 34 3.35 -2.82 12.23
C LEU A 34 3.75 -3.03 13.70
N GLU A 35 4.28 -4.21 14.05
CA GLU A 35 4.66 -4.58 15.41
C GLU A 35 6.18 -4.40 15.67
N ALA A 36 6.96 -4.13 14.62
CA ALA A 36 8.41 -3.99 14.73
C ALA A 36 8.81 -2.66 15.41
N ALA A 37 10.00 -2.61 16.00
CA ALA A 37 10.56 -1.36 16.52
C ALA A 37 10.76 -0.33 15.39
N PRO A 38 10.63 0.98 15.65
CA PRO A 38 10.70 2.02 14.63
C PRO A 38 12.02 2.03 13.84
N GLU A 39 13.13 1.63 14.49
CA GLU A 39 14.43 1.48 13.84
C GLU A 39 14.40 0.37 12.77
N HIS A 40 13.88 -0.80 13.12
CA HIS A 40 13.71 -1.92 12.19
C HIS A 40 12.67 -1.62 11.10
N GLN A 41 11.60 -0.89 11.43
CA GLN A 41 10.63 -0.45 10.43
C GLN A 41 11.30 0.42 9.36
N LYS A 42 12.17 1.35 9.77
CA LYS A 42 12.89 2.22 8.83
C LYS A 42 13.82 1.44 7.92
N GLU A 43 14.62 0.52 8.47
CA GLU A 43 15.53 -0.33 7.68
C GLU A 43 14.75 -1.21 6.71
N TRP A 44 13.66 -1.82 7.17
CA TRP A 44 12.80 -2.64 6.32
C TRP A 44 12.16 -1.83 5.18
N PHE A 45 11.74 -0.59 5.46
CA PHE A 45 11.19 0.28 4.43
C PHE A 45 12.25 0.69 3.41
N ASP A 46 13.50 0.88 3.83
CA ASP A 46 14.62 1.18 2.92
C ASP A 46 14.85 0.03 1.94
N ASP A 47 15.02 -1.18 2.48
CA ASP A 47 15.23 -2.40 1.69
C ASP A 47 14.04 -2.72 0.77
N THR A 48 12.81 -2.54 1.28
CA THR A 48 11.60 -2.79 0.48
C THR A 48 11.44 -1.75 -0.63
N MET A 49 11.78 -0.49 -0.40
CA MET A 49 11.71 0.54 -1.43
C MET A 49 12.77 0.34 -2.52
N ASP A 50 13.97 -0.11 -2.17
CA ASP A 50 15.02 -0.49 -3.12
C ASP A 50 14.54 -1.63 -4.02
N TYR A 51 14.01 -2.71 -3.40
CA TYR A 51 13.40 -3.82 -4.14
C TYR A 51 12.26 -3.38 -5.08
N LEU A 52 11.38 -2.47 -4.63
CA LEU A 52 10.29 -1.96 -5.47
C LEU A 52 10.81 -1.09 -6.61
N ALA A 53 11.87 -0.32 -6.41
CA ALA A 53 12.50 0.49 -7.44
C ALA A 53 13.13 -0.38 -8.53
N GLU A 54 13.82 -1.46 -8.15
CA GLU A 54 14.39 -2.42 -9.11
C GLU A 54 13.31 -3.19 -9.87
N ARG A 55 12.25 -3.62 -9.18
CA ARG A 55 11.17 -4.41 -9.78
C ARG A 55 10.28 -3.59 -10.71
N TYR A 56 10.03 -2.34 -10.37
CA TYR A 56 9.14 -1.44 -11.12
C TYR A 56 9.95 -0.28 -11.71
N GLU A 57 10.85 -0.60 -12.65
CA GLU A 57 11.70 0.35 -13.38
C GLU A 57 10.95 1.49 -14.10
N LEU A 58 9.63 1.32 -14.30
CA LEU A 58 8.76 2.31 -14.92
C LEU A 58 8.26 3.38 -13.94
N LEU A 59 8.48 3.20 -12.63
CA LEU A 59 8.12 4.20 -11.63
C LEU A 59 9.13 5.33 -11.65
N THR A 60 8.60 6.55 -11.58
CA THR A 60 9.42 7.74 -11.35
C THR A 60 9.85 7.83 -9.89
N ASP A 61 10.92 8.57 -9.61
CA ASP A 61 11.37 8.86 -8.24
C ASP A 61 10.25 9.49 -7.39
N ALA A 62 9.39 10.31 -8.02
CA ALA A 62 8.24 10.92 -7.36
C ALA A 62 7.17 9.90 -6.95
N GLU A 63 6.97 8.87 -7.77
CA GLU A 63 6.05 7.76 -7.47
C GLU A 63 6.60 6.86 -6.36
N LEU A 64 7.91 6.60 -6.35
CA LEU A 64 8.58 5.87 -5.28
C LEU A 64 8.52 6.64 -3.94
N ASP A 65 8.79 7.94 -3.95
CA ASP A 65 8.63 8.78 -2.75
C ASP A 65 7.18 8.78 -2.24
N GLN A 66 6.21 8.83 -3.16
CA GLN A 66 4.80 8.69 -2.82
C GLN A 66 4.47 7.33 -2.21
N LEU A 67 5.02 6.22 -2.73
CA LEU A 67 4.85 4.87 -2.18
C LEU A 67 5.38 4.78 -0.74
N ARG A 68 6.59 5.31 -0.49
CA ARG A 68 7.18 5.38 0.86
C ARG A 68 6.23 6.09 1.83
N ARG A 69 5.79 7.31 1.50
CA ARG A 69 4.88 8.09 2.35
C ARG A 69 3.55 7.37 2.60
N LEU A 70 3.01 6.69 1.59
CA LEU A 70 1.77 5.92 1.73
C LEU A 70 1.95 4.75 2.69
N GLY A 71 3.05 3.99 2.57
CA GLY A 71 3.37 2.87 3.45
C GLY A 71 3.62 3.31 4.90
N GLU A 72 4.39 4.38 5.11
CA GLU A 72 4.64 4.94 6.44
C GLU A 72 3.33 5.38 7.10
N ARG A 73 2.46 6.06 6.36
CA ARG A 73 1.13 6.47 6.86
C ARG A 73 0.22 5.28 7.13
N TYR A 74 0.33 4.21 6.35
CA TYR A 74 -0.39 2.97 6.61
C TYR A 74 0.04 2.31 7.92
N CYS A 75 1.32 2.45 8.30
CA CYS A 75 1.85 1.95 9.57
C CYS A 75 1.54 2.86 10.77
N GLN A 76 1.13 4.11 10.54
CA GLN A 76 0.72 4.98 11.63
C GLN A 76 -0.54 4.43 12.31
N PRO A 77 -0.60 4.43 13.66
CA PRO A 77 -1.80 4.02 14.36
C PRO A 77 -2.95 4.90 13.92
N VAL A 78 -4.00 4.30 13.36
CA VAL A 78 -5.27 4.99 13.13
C VAL A 78 -5.74 5.40 14.52
N ILE A 79 -5.62 6.67 14.87
CA ILE A 79 -6.12 7.18 16.15
C ILE A 79 -7.64 7.00 16.10
N GLN A 80 -8.11 5.85 16.55
CA GLN A 80 -9.50 5.64 16.89
C GLN A 80 -9.79 6.66 17.98
N ARG A 81 -10.60 7.67 17.65
CA ARG A 81 -11.20 8.57 18.65
C ARG A 81 -11.66 7.68 19.81
N PRO A 82 -11.27 7.94 21.07
CA PRO A 82 -11.77 7.14 22.18
C PRO A 82 -13.30 7.17 22.11
N ALA A 83 -13.91 6.01 21.92
CA ALA A 83 -15.34 5.87 22.07
C ALA A 83 -15.71 6.42 23.46
N PRO A 84 -16.71 7.31 23.59
CA PRO A 84 -17.15 7.73 24.90
C PRO A 84 -17.75 6.52 25.63
N VAL A 85 -16.92 5.86 26.45
CA VAL A 85 -17.38 5.00 27.54
C VAL A 85 -18.07 5.92 28.54
N GLY A 86 -19.40 5.87 28.52
CA GLY A 86 -20.22 6.71 29.38
C GLY A 86 -21.69 6.48 29.16
N ALA A 87 -22.15 5.25 29.42
CA ALA A 87 -23.54 5.02 29.75
C ALA A 87 -23.72 5.24 31.27
N PRO A 88 -24.33 6.35 31.72
CA PRO A 88 -24.93 6.38 33.03
C PRO A 88 -26.31 5.72 32.98
N ARG A 89 -26.39 4.63 33.76
CA ARG A 89 -27.51 3.91 34.38
C ARG A 89 -28.92 4.49 34.27
#